data_AF-A0AB37UIL0-F1
#
_entry.id   AF-A0AB37UIL0-F1
#
_cell.length_a   1.000
_cell.length_b   1.000
_cell.length_c   1.000
_cell.angle_alpha   90.00
_cell.angle_beta   90.00
_cell.angle_gamma   90.00
#
_symmetry.space_group_name_H-M   'P 1'
#
loop_
_entity.id
_entity.type
_entity.pdbx_description
1 polymer ?
#
loop_
_entity_poly.entity_id
_entity_poly.type
_entity_poly.pdbx_seq_one_letter_code
_entity_poly.pdbx_strand_id
1 'polypeptide(L)'
;MDTHLEEQRTQVQQEPLPVRNRRNGHSKKTIKGEFGEAEIIIPRDRTSEFEPILVKKGQTRFDGFDDKILALYARGMTARDIQAQLQELYGVEVSAGLISNITDAVEEERKLWQNRPLDALYPIVYFDAIVVKVRVCGTSHQQSHSPCFGREFVWD
;
A
#
# COMPACT_ATOMS: atom_id res chain seq x y z
N MET A 1 62.80 40.47 30.20
CA MET A 1 62.58 40.35 28.75
C MET A 1 62.17 38.90 28.45
N ASP A 2 61.21 38.31 29.16
CA ASP A 2 59.74 38.42 29.02
C ASP A 2 59.16 37.67 27.81
N THR A 3 58.62 36.49 28.12
CA THR A 3 57.32 35.90 27.74
C THR A 3 56.85 35.78 26.27
N HIS A 4 56.09 34.68 26.06
CA HIS A 4 55.25 34.22 24.92
C HIS A 4 55.89 33.03 24.19
N LEU A 5 55.74 31.76 24.61
CA LEU A 5 54.51 30.98 24.89
C LEU A 5 53.42 31.19 23.84
N GLU A 6 53.48 30.44 22.75
CA GLU A 6 52.29 30.12 21.98
C GLU A 6 52.38 28.67 21.50
N GLU A 7 51.82 27.80 22.34
CA GLU A 7 51.27 26.52 21.91
C GLU A 7 50.40 26.79 20.68
N GLN A 8 50.84 26.34 19.51
CA GLN A 8 49.93 26.08 18.42
C GLN A 8 49.05 24.91 18.84
N ARG A 9 48.03 25.20 19.65
CA ARG A 9 46.87 24.35 19.84
C ARG A 9 46.26 24.19 18.47
N THR A 10 46.61 23.09 17.81
CA THR A 10 45.84 22.54 16.70
C THR A 10 44.40 22.43 17.19
N GLN A 11 43.58 23.43 16.85
CA GLN A 11 42.14 23.31 16.97
C GLN A 11 41.75 22.26 15.94
N VAL A 12 41.70 21.00 16.38
CA VAL A 12 40.99 19.96 15.67
C VAL A 12 39.55 20.46 15.60
N GLN A 13 39.16 20.99 14.45
CA GLN A 13 37.76 21.21 14.11
C GLN A 13 37.11 19.84 14.20
N GLN A 14 36.46 19.57 15.34
CA GLN A 14 35.57 18.44 15.46
C GLN A 14 34.39 18.74 14.56
N GLU A 15 34.41 18.21 13.33
CA GLU A 15 33.16 17.99 12.61
C GLU A 15 32.23 17.24 13.58
N PRO A 16 31.02 17.76 13.86
CA PRO A 16 30.09 17.04 14.71
C PRO A 16 29.83 15.71 14.02
N LEU A 17 30.25 14.62 14.67
CA LEU A 17 29.97 13.25 14.24
C LEU A 17 28.49 13.19 13.82
N PRO A 18 28.16 12.73 12.59
CA PRO A 18 26.78 12.70 12.13
C PRO A 18 25.98 11.98 13.19
N VAL A 19 25.01 12.69 13.80
CA VAL A 19 24.18 12.14 14.87
C VAL A 19 23.51 10.93 14.27
N ARG A 20 24.00 9.74 14.66
CA ARG A 20 23.53 8.47 14.11
C ARG A 20 22.03 8.43 14.26
N ASN A 21 21.30 8.62 13.15
CA ASN A 21 19.86 8.67 13.17
C ASN A 21 19.36 7.29 13.61
N ARG A 22 18.43 7.28 14.56
CA ARG A 22 17.84 6.07 15.14
C ARG A 22 16.33 6.22 15.11
N ARG A 23 15.66 5.08 14.94
CA ARG A 23 14.20 5.00 15.07
C ARG A 23 13.81 5.43 16.49
N ASN A 24 12.83 6.33 16.59
CA ASN A 24 12.31 6.91 17.82
C ASN A 24 10.82 6.58 17.97
N GLY A 25 10.52 5.28 17.95
CA GLY A 25 9.16 4.77 18.09
C GLY A 25 8.25 5.13 16.91
N HIS A 26 6.95 5.16 17.20
CA HIS A 26 5.91 5.35 16.22
C HIS A 26 4.94 6.46 16.64
N SER A 27 4.40 7.19 15.68
CA SER A 27 3.35 8.18 15.85
C SER A 27 2.07 7.64 15.21
N LYS A 28 0.98 7.66 15.97
CA LYS A 28 -0.35 7.36 15.44
C LYS A 28 -0.88 8.59 14.71
N LYS A 29 -1.46 8.37 13.53
CA LYS A 29 -2.13 9.42 12.78
C LYS A 29 -3.45 8.90 12.25
N THR A 30 -4.52 9.61 12.58
CA THR A 30 -5.84 9.40 12.00
C THR A 30 -5.90 10.18 10.69
N ILE A 31 -6.00 9.45 9.59
CA ILE A 31 -6.18 10.00 8.25
C ILE A 31 -7.68 10.02 7.94
N LYS A 32 -8.14 11.11 7.32
CA LYS A 32 -9.48 11.21 6.77
C LYS A 32 -9.39 11.04 5.25
N GLY A 33 -9.96 9.95 4.74
CA GLY A 33 -10.09 9.64 3.31
C GLY A 33 -11.56 9.60 2.87
N GLU A 34 -11.82 9.32 1.59
CA GLU A 34 -13.19 9.14 1.07
C GLU A 34 -13.92 7.96 1.73
N PHE A 35 -13.17 6.99 2.25
CA PHE A 35 -13.67 5.78 2.90
C PHE A 35 -13.81 5.90 4.43
N GLY A 36 -13.60 7.10 5.00
CA GLY A 36 -13.75 7.38 6.43
C GLY A 36 -12.44 7.68 7.16
N GLU A 37 -12.44 7.51 8.49
CA GLU A 37 -11.26 7.71 9.35
C GLU A 37 -10.46 6.41 9.48
N ALA A 38 -9.20 6.44 9.05
CA ALA A 38 -8.29 5.31 9.14
C ALA A 38 -7.11 5.66 10.07
N GLU A 39 -6.85 4.82 11.07
CA GLU A 39 -5.66 4.95 11.90
C GLU A 39 -4.47 4.27 11.22
N ILE A 40 -3.39 5.03 11.04
CA ILE A 40 -2.11 4.50 10.58
C ILE A 40 -1.02 4.76 11.61
N ILE A 41 -0.03 3.87 11.63
CA ILE A 41 1.14 3.97 12.50
C ILE A 41 2.34 4.36 11.63
N ILE A 42 2.92 5.54 11.90
CA ILE A 42 4.03 6.10 11.14
C ILE A 42 5.30 6.05 11.99
N PRO A 43 6.42 5.49 11.50
CA PRO A 43 7.68 5.47 12.22
C PRO A 43 8.24 6.89 12.30
N ARG A 44 8.81 7.20 13.46
CA ARG A 44 9.45 8.49 13.70
C ARG A 44 10.95 8.28 13.83
N ASP A 45 11.72 9.22 13.34
CA ASP A 45 13.16 9.28 13.53
C ASP A 45 13.52 10.30 14.62
N ARG A 46 14.69 10.15 15.26
CA ARG A 46 15.09 11.02 16.37
C ARG A 46 15.49 12.41 15.89
N THR A 47 16.10 12.50 14.71
CA THR A 47 16.56 13.76 14.12
C THR A 47 15.45 14.50 13.36
N SER A 48 14.26 13.89 13.22
CA SER A 48 13.13 14.46 12.47
C SER A 48 13.43 14.73 10.98
N GLU A 49 14.46 14.10 10.41
CA GLU A 49 14.88 14.16 9.01
C GLU A 49 14.05 13.25 8.09
N PHE A 50 13.42 12.21 8.65
CA PHE A 50 12.57 11.31 7.87
C PHE A 50 11.30 12.05 7.41
N GLU A 51 11.14 12.22 6.10
CA GLU A 51 9.92 12.74 5.48
C GLU A 51 9.16 11.59 4.80
N PRO A 52 7.97 11.22 5.30
CA PRO A 52 7.15 10.21 4.65
C PRO A 52 6.63 10.77 3.32
N ILE A 53 6.96 10.09 2.22
CA ILE A 53 6.57 10.50 0.86
C ILE A 53 5.05 10.39 0.67
N LEU A 54 4.44 9.37 1.26
CA LEU A 54 3.01 9.07 1.13
C LEU A 54 2.16 10.05 1.95
N VAL A 55 2.54 10.30 3.21
CA VAL A 55 1.78 11.12 4.16
C VAL A 55 2.70 12.21 4.69
N LYS A 56 2.58 13.43 4.16
CA LYS A 56 3.38 14.56 4.66
C LYS A 56 3.11 14.81 6.14
N LYS A 57 4.13 15.31 6.85
CA LYS A 57 3.98 15.78 8.24
C LYS A 57 2.88 16.84 8.29
N GLY A 58 1.90 16.67 9.20
CA GLY A 58 0.74 17.58 9.35
C GLY A 58 -0.44 17.39 8.38
N GLN A 59 -0.31 16.58 7.31
CA GLN A 59 -1.38 16.39 6.34
C GLN A 59 -2.43 15.38 6.82
N THR A 60 -3.66 15.80 7.15
CA THR A 60 -4.73 14.91 7.62
C THR A 60 -5.63 14.34 6.52
N ARG A 61 -5.63 14.97 5.33
CA ARG A 61 -6.38 14.55 4.14
C ARG A 61 -5.48 13.86 3.13
N PHE A 62 -5.90 12.72 2.61
CA PHE A 62 -5.03 11.80 1.89
C PHE A 62 -5.57 11.48 0.50
N ASP A 63 -5.17 12.30 -0.47
CA ASP A 63 -5.47 12.03 -1.89
C ASP A 63 -4.38 11.11 -2.48
N GLY A 64 -4.79 10.01 -3.12
CA GLY A 64 -3.91 9.15 -3.93
C GLY A 64 -3.27 7.94 -3.24
N PHE A 65 -3.68 7.60 -2.02
CA PHE A 65 -3.27 6.35 -1.37
C PHE A 65 -4.08 5.16 -1.82
N ASP A 66 -5.39 5.36 -1.92
CA ASP A 66 -6.32 4.33 -2.33
C ASP A 66 -6.00 3.88 -3.76
N ASP A 67 -5.64 4.81 -4.65
CA ASP A 67 -5.14 4.51 -6.00
C ASP A 67 -3.89 3.62 -5.99
N LYS A 68 -2.97 3.85 -5.05
CA LYS A 68 -1.76 3.02 -4.92
C LYS A 68 -2.10 1.64 -4.39
N ILE A 69 -2.97 1.53 -3.38
CA ILE A 69 -3.46 0.24 -2.90
C ILE A 69 -4.15 -0.52 -4.03
N LEU A 70 -4.98 0.16 -4.81
CA LEU A 70 -5.69 -0.44 -5.92
C LEU A 70 -4.74 -0.89 -7.03
N ALA A 71 -3.70 -0.11 -7.33
CA ALA A 71 -2.65 -0.49 -8.29
C ALA A 71 -1.80 -1.68 -7.81
N LEU A 72 -1.64 -1.88 -6.49
CA LEU A 72 -0.97 -3.03 -5.90
C LEU A 72 -1.89 -4.26 -5.92
N TYR A 73 -3.18 -4.08 -5.65
CA TYR A 73 -4.20 -5.13 -5.76
C TYR A 73 -4.38 -5.60 -7.21
N ALA A 74 -4.42 -4.69 -8.18
CA ALA A 74 -4.50 -5.00 -9.61
C ALA A 74 -3.30 -5.80 -10.13
N ARG A 75 -2.14 -5.71 -9.45
CA ARG A 75 -0.95 -6.55 -9.73
C ARG A 75 -1.06 -7.96 -9.17
N GLY A 76 -2.13 -8.30 -8.46
CA GLY A 76 -2.37 -9.63 -7.90
C GLY A 76 -1.64 -9.89 -6.58
N MET A 77 -1.20 -8.86 -5.88
CA MET A 77 -0.60 -9.03 -4.55
C MET A 77 -1.67 -9.34 -3.51
N THR A 78 -1.36 -10.25 -2.59
CA THR A 78 -2.30 -10.55 -1.50
C THR A 78 -2.38 -9.37 -0.53
N ALA A 79 -3.47 -9.23 0.22
CA ALA A 79 -3.60 -8.16 1.21
C ALA A 79 -2.45 -8.14 2.24
N ARG A 80 -1.86 -9.30 2.55
CA ARG A 80 -0.68 -9.41 3.44
C ARG A 80 0.59 -8.92 2.76
N ASP A 81 0.78 -9.22 1.47
CA ASP A 81 1.94 -8.76 0.72
C ASP A 81 1.87 -7.25 0.51
N ILE A 82 0.68 -6.70 0.25
CA ILE A 82 0.44 -5.25 0.16
C ILE A 82 0.82 -4.58 1.48
N GLN A 83 0.41 -5.14 2.62
CA GLN A 83 0.78 -4.63 3.93
C GLN A 83 2.30 -4.64 4.15
N ALA A 84 2.98 -5.73 3.78
CA ALA A 84 4.43 -5.84 3.91
C ALA A 84 5.17 -4.82 3.03
N GLN A 85 4.73 -4.65 1.78
CA GLN A 85 5.32 -3.65 0.86
C GLN A 85 5.07 -2.22 1.33
N LEU A 86 3.88 -1.91 1.84
CA LEU A 86 3.59 -0.59 2.40
C LEU A 86 4.46 -0.28 3.62
N GLN A 87 4.72 -1.29 4.45
CA GLN A 87 5.61 -1.18 5.59
C GLN A 87 7.07 -0.97 5.16
N GLU A 88 7.54 -1.69 4.15
CA GLU A 88 8.94 -1.59 3.68
C GLU A 88 9.22 -0.26 2.97
N LEU A 89 8.35 0.13 2.04
CA LEU A 89 8.54 1.32 1.20
C LEU A 89 8.23 2.61 1.93
N TYR A 90 7.17 2.62 2.76
CA TYR A 90 6.65 3.83 3.37
C TYR A 90 6.73 3.83 4.90
N GLY A 91 7.10 2.71 5.52
CA GLY A 91 7.12 2.57 6.97
C GLY A 91 5.73 2.53 7.60
N VAL A 92 4.65 2.57 6.82
CA VAL A 92 3.29 2.74 7.36
C VAL A 92 2.67 1.37 7.64
N GLU A 93 2.28 1.13 8.90
CA GLU A 93 1.48 -0.04 9.23
C GLU A 93 0.01 0.26 8.94
N VAL A 94 -0.56 -0.55 8.03
CA VAL A 94 -1.95 -0.49 7.61
C VAL A 94 -2.62 -1.80 7.99
N SER A 95 -3.84 -1.74 8.52
CA SER A 95 -4.59 -2.94 8.84
C SER A 95 -5.09 -3.63 7.56
N ALA A 96 -5.07 -4.97 7.54
CA ALA A 96 -5.62 -5.74 6.43
C ALA A 96 -7.11 -5.42 6.19
N GLY A 97 -7.86 -5.10 7.25
CA GLY A 97 -9.26 -4.68 7.14
C GLY A 97 -9.45 -3.37 6.38
N LEU A 98 -8.53 -2.41 6.52
CA LEU A 98 -8.58 -1.18 5.71
C LEU A 98 -8.38 -1.49 4.22
N ILE A 99 -7.41 -2.35 3.90
CA ILE A 99 -7.15 -2.78 2.53
C ILE A 99 -8.39 -3.47 1.93
N SER A 100 -9.04 -4.35 2.70
CA SER A 100 -10.29 -5.00 2.27
C SER A 100 -11.40 -3.99 1.99
N ASN A 101 -11.64 -3.04 2.89
CA ASN A 101 -12.66 -2.02 2.71
C ASN A 101 -12.42 -1.17 1.44
N ILE A 102 -11.17 -0.82 1.15
CA ILE A 102 -10.80 -0.08 -0.07
C ILE A 102 -11.05 -0.93 -1.31
N THR A 103 -10.70 -2.22 -1.28
CA THR A 103 -10.96 -3.12 -2.42
C THR A 103 -12.44 -3.40 -2.65
N ASP A 104 -13.24 -3.43 -1.58
CA ASP A 104 -14.68 -3.68 -1.66
C ASP A 104 -15.42 -2.52 -2.34
N ALA A 105 -14.92 -1.29 -2.23
CA ALA A 105 -15.50 -0.14 -2.93
C ALA A 105 -15.45 -0.28 -4.46
N VAL A 106 -14.43 -0.95 -4.99
CA VAL A 106 -14.27 -1.19 -6.44
C VAL A 106 -15.15 -2.35 -6.93
N GLU A 107 -15.69 -3.16 -6.02
CA GLU A 107 -16.58 -4.27 -6.38
C GLU A 107 -17.89 -3.77 -6.99
N GLU A 108 -18.39 -2.61 -6.57
CA GLU A 108 -19.59 -1.99 -7.16
C GLU A 108 -19.32 -1.54 -8.60
N GLU A 109 -18.18 -0.89 -8.85
CA GLU A 109 -17.77 -0.48 -10.20
C GLU A 109 -17.56 -1.70 -11.11
N ARG A 110 -16.96 -2.78 -10.60
CA ARG A 110 -16.81 -4.05 -11.30
C ARG A 110 -18.18 -4.60 -11.74
N LYS A 111 -19.18 -4.58 -10.86
CA LYS A 111 -20.54 -5.05 -11.17
C LYS A 111 -21.20 -4.21 -12.24
N LEU A 112 -21.04 -2.89 -12.20
CA LEU A 112 -21.55 -2.00 -13.24
C LEU A 112 -20.90 -2.31 -14.60
N TRP A 113 -19.59 -2.52 -14.61
CA TRP A 113 -18.85 -2.87 -15.82
C TRP A 113 -19.28 -4.22 -16.41
N GLN A 114 -19.53 -5.23 -15.56
CA GLN A 114 -20.03 -6.53 -15.98
C GLN A 114 -21.44 -6.46 -16.59
N ASN A 115 -22.28 -5.53 -16.13
CA ASN A 115 -23.66 -5.37 -16.60
C ASN A 115 -23.82 -4.35 -17.74
N ARG A 116 -22.72 -3.86 -18.32
CA ARG A 116 -22.78 -2.89 -19.43
C ARG A 116 -23.50 -3.49 -20.65
N PRO A 117 -24.34 -2.72 -21.35
CA PRO A 117 -24.99 -3.21 -22.57
C PRO A 117 -23.94 -3.51 -23.65
N LEU A 118 -24.10 -4.65 -24.31
CA LEU A 118 -23.28 -5.07 -25.45
C LEU A 118 -23.96 -4.70 -26.78
N ASP A 119 -23.18 -4.53 -27.84
CA ASP A 119 -23.72 -4.27 -29.17
C ASP A 119 -24.46 -5.49 -29.73
N ALA A 120 -25.42 -5.23 -30.62
CA ALA A 120 -26.28 -6.29 -31.17
C ALA A 120 -25.54 -7.26 -32.11
N LEU A 121 -24.38 -6.89 -32.66
CA LEU A 121 -23.68 -7.67 -33.68
C LEU A 121 -22.17 -7.79 -33.37
N TYR A 122 -21.73 -9.00 -33.06
CA TYR A 122 -20.32 -9.40 -32.99
C TYR A 122 -20.09 -10.58 -33.95
N PRO A 123 -19.54 -10.36 -35.16
CA PRO A 123 -19.38 -11.41 -36.17
C PRO A 123 -18.51 -12.61 -35.73
N ILE A 124 -17.56 -12.37 -34.82
CA ILE A 124 -16.69 -13.42 -34.25
C ILE A 124 -16.51 -13.09 -32.76
N VAL A 125 -16.71 -14.10 -31.90
CA VAL A 125 -16.49 -14.03 -30.45
C VAL A 125 -15.61 -15.20 -30.03
N TYR A 126 -14.57 -14.91 -29.26
CA TYR A 126 -13.71 -15.92 -28.65
C TYR A 126 -14.08 -16.08 -27.18
N PHE A 127 -14.14 -17.34 -26.73
CA PHE A 127 -14.29 -17.67 -25.32
C PHE A 127 -12.97 -18.24 -24.81
N ASP A 128 -12.53 -17.75 -23.67
CA ASP A 128 -11.38 -18.28 -22.95
C ASP A 128 -11.84 -18.77 -21.56
N ALA A 129 -11.22 -19.84 -21.09
CA ALA A 129 -11.52 -20.48 -19.82
C ALA A 129 -10.23 -20.85 -19.12
N ILE A 130 -10.07 -20.34 -17.90
CA ILE A 130 -8.94 -20.66 -17.03
C ILE A 130 -9.46 -21.57 -15.92
N VAL A 131 -8.84 -22.74 -15.75
CA VAL A 131 -9.18 -23.67 -14.67
C VAL A 131 -8.45 -23.26 -13.40
N VAL A 132 -9.21 -22.91 -12.37
CA VAL A 132 -8.69 -22.50 -11.06
C VAL A 132 -9.21 -23.45 -10.00
N LYS A 133 -8.35 -23.83 -9.06
CA LYS A 133 -8.73 -24.65 -7.91
C LYS A 133 -9.36 -23.76 -6.84
N VAL A 134 -10.66 -23.87 -6.65
CA VAL A 134 -11.43 -23.11 -5.67
C VAL A 134 -11.80 -24.02 -4.49
N ARG A 135 -11.81 -23.48 -3.28
CA ARG A 135 -12.31 -24.20 -2.10
C ARG A 135 -13.72 -23.72 -1.80
N VAL A 136 -14.67 -24.65 -1.82
CA VAL A 136 -16.08 -24.41 -1.49
C VAL A 136 -16.47 -25.40 -0.39
N CYS A 137 -17.02 -24.91 0.72
CA CYS A 137 -17.48 -25.73 1.85
C CYS A 137 -16.44 -26.76 2.35
N GLY A 138 -15.15 -26.38 2.40
CA GLY A 138 -14.07 -27.25 2.88
C GLY A 138 -13.53 -28.26 1.86
N THR A 139 -14.21 -28.44 0.73
CA THR A 139 -13.76 -29.32 -0.36
C THR A 139 -13.13 -28.48 -1.47
N SER A 140 -12.01 -28.94 -2.02
CA SER A 140 -11.38 -28.28 -3.16
C SER A 140 -11.94 -28.82 -4.47
N HIS A 141 -12.58 -27.96 -5.26
CA HIS A 141 -13.12 -28.27 -6.57
C HIS A 141 -12.30 -27.54 -7.65
N GLN A 142 -12.19 -28.15 -8.83
CA GLN A 142 -11.68 -27.45 -10.00
C GLN A 142 -12.86 -26.71 -10.65
N GLN A 143 -12.74 -25.40 -10.81
CA GLN A 143 -13.75 -24.58 -11.46
C GLN A 143 -13.16 -23.89 -12.68
N SER A 144 -13.88 -23.91 -13.80
CA SER A 144 -13.54 -23.08 -14.97
C SER A 144 -14.07 -21.67 -14.75
N HIS A 145 -13.18 -20.69 -14.73
CA HIS A 145 -13.53 -19.28 -14.63
C HIS A 145 -13.32 -18.61 -16.00
N SER A 146 -14.34 -17.88 -16.47
CA SER A 146 -14.27 -17.06 -17.68
C SER A 146 -14.41 -15.59 -17.29
N PRO A 147 -13.39 -14.74 -17.53
CA PRO A 147 -13.37 -13.34 -17.08
C PRO A 147 -14.54 -12.50 -17.60
N CYS A 148 -15.07 -12.88 -18.77
CA CYS A 148 -16.15 -12.16 -19.46
C CYS A 148 -17.56 -12.58 -19.00
N PHE A 149 -17.70 -13.67 -18.24
CA PHE A 149 -19.00 -14.19 -17.81
C PHE A 149 -19.01 -14.30 -16.28
N GLY A 150 -19.78 -13.44 -15.63
CA GLY A 150 -19.95 -13.38 -14.18
C GLY A 150 -20.75 -14.57 -13.59
N ARG A 151 -20.54 -15.79 -14.06
CA ARG A 151 -21.17 -16.99 -13.49
C ARG A 151 -20.25 -18.21 -13.62
N GLU A 152 -19.95 -18.82 -12.48
CA GLU A 152 -19.24 -20.09 -12.32
C GLU A 152 -19.91 -21.16 -13.18
N PHE A 153 -19.19 -21.67 -14.19
CA PHE A 153 -19.51 -22.96 -14.79
C PHE A 153 -18.76 -24.02 -13.98
N VAL A 154 -19.50 -24.69 -13.10
CA VAL A 154 -19.03 -25.93 -12.46
C VAL A 154 -19.32 -27.05 -13.45
N TRP A 155 -18.27 -27.64 -14.00
CA TRP A 155 -18.36 -28.91 -14.71
C TRP A 155 -18.31 -30.02 -13.65
N ASP A 156 -19.42 -30.73 -13.49
CA ASP A 156 -19.47 -32.03 -12.80
C ASP A 156 -19.09 -33.13 -13.79
#